data_AF-T0YVP7-F1
#
_entry.id   AF-T0YVP7-F1
#
_cell.length_a   1.000
_cell.length_b   1.000
_cell.length_c   1.000
_cell.angle_alpha   90.00
_cell.angle_beta   90.00
_cell.angle_gamma   90.00
#
_symmetry.space_group_name_H-M   'P 1'
#
loop_
_entity.id
_entity.type
_entity.pdbx_description
1 polymer ?
#
loop_
_entity_poly.entity_id
_entity_poly.type
_entity_poly.pdbx_seq_one_letter_code
_entity_poly.pdbx_strand_id
1 'polypeptide(L)'
;MSQRGFPFNTNNLSSIGGNNGIPGQAPGSGSIYGAVAPATLGVPGDLLTGQLIPGGLYQPLRPCGPGSTATTTAGTGSYCTQNFQGQYNEAAPQITRYAIDGRVTFKINDNTTGYINASLVQVQTVDQSAPAQIQNTSPVTTTNIALPPLLANDQLNPNDPFAANNQYALINYAFGDLPGFGSFNYVNHNMRLVADLHGYYGAWRWNTAAVLNHTSLTENFYGYLNIAQLESDIQTGAYNFVNPASNSPATLAALSPTLANTATTDLAEFSITASRHLWRMPGGRSSIGLGASVRHDSQYEPALNPGGQALGLGNTIAIGSHNVGAVDGEFQMPLLHSLTANVSARFDDYSDYGSNFSPAAGFKWQPFKQIAFRGTFSKGFRAPSFAES
;
A
#
# COMPACT_ATOMS: atom_id res chain seq x y z
N MET A 1 -1.14 -33.68 7.84
CA MET A 1 -2.05 -32.73 8.52
C MET A 1 -3.36 -32.58 7.72
N SER A 2 -4.11 -33.68 7.55
CA SER A 2 -5.22 -33.79 6.58
C SER A 2 -6.61 -33.94 7.24
N GLN A 3 -6.91 -33.17 8.29
CA GLN A 3 -8.18 -33.30 9.03
C GLN A 3 -8.87 -31.99 9.39
N ARG A 4 -8.74 -30.93 8.57
CA ARG A 4 -9.64 -29.77 8.68
C ARG A 4 -10.05 -29.27 7.29
N GLY A 5 -11.37 -29.27 7.06
CA GLY A 5 -11.99 -28.80 5.82
C GLY A 5 -11.95 -27.28 5.70
N PHE A 6 -11.72 -26.83 4.48
CA PHE A 6 -11.65 -25.45 4.01
C PHE A 6 -13.06 -24.82 3.86
N PRO A 7 -13.22 -23.47 3.91
CA PRO A 7 -12.24 -22.45 4.27
C PRO A 7 -12.45 -21.87 5.68
N PHE A 8 -11.34 -21.44 6.25
CA PHE A 8 -11.25 -20.61 7.45
C PHE A 8 -11.99 -19.27 7.24
N ASN A 9 -13.20 -19.15 7.78
CA ASN A 9 -13.94 -17.90 7.87
C ASN A 9 -14.04 -17.48 9.35
N THR A 10 -13.08 -16.68 9.81
CA THR A 10 -12.94 -16.28 11.22
C THR A 10 -13.80 -15.08 11.61
N ASN A 11 -14.62 -14.52 10.70
CA ASN A 11 -15.46 -13.34 11.00
C ASN A 11 -16.97 -13.65 11.05
N ASN A 12 -17.36 -14.91 10.88
CA ASN A 12 -18.77 -15.30 10.91
C ASN A 12 -19.30 -15.41 12.37
N LEU A 13 -19.81 -14.29 12.90
CA LEU A 13 -20.46 -14.21 14.22
C LEU A 13 -21.98 -14.53 14.19
N SER A 14 -22.51 -15.03 13.07
CA SER A 14 -23.97 -15.26 12.93
C SER A 14 -24.53 -16.27 13.94
N SER A 15 -23.73 -17.24 14.39
CA SER A 15 -24.12 -18.24 15.38
C SER A 15 -24.41 -17.66 16.77
N ILE A 16 -24.03 -16.40 17.01
CA ILE A 16 -24.29 -15.67 18.27
C ILE A 16 -25.09 -14.37 18.04
N GLY A 17 -25.76 -14.23 16.89
CA GLY A 17 -26.57 -13.05 16.55
C GLY A 17 -25.76 -11.78 16.25
N GLY A 18 -24.44 -11.90 16.09
CA GLY A 18 -23.55 -10.78 15.72
C GLY A 18 -23.49 -10.58 14.20
N ASN A 19 -23.02 -9.38 13.79
CA ASN A 19 -22.74 -9.10 12.38
C ASN A 19 -21.70 -10.10 11.87
N ASN A 20 -22.06 -10.88 10.85
CA ASN A 20 -21.26 -12.02 10.39
C ASN A 20 -20.12 -11.66 9.45
N GLY A 21 -19.79 -10.36 9.34
CA GLY A 21 -18.74 -9.85 8.47
C GLY A 21 -18.98 -10.11 6.98
N ILE A 22 -20.17 -10.59 6.60
CA ILE A 22 -20.64 -10.73 5.23
C ILE A 22 -21.19 -9.36 4.83
N PRO A 23 -20.57 -8.67 3.85
CA PRO A 23 -21.08 -7.38 3.36
C PRO A 23 -22.49 -7.51 2.73
N GLY A 24 -23.18 -6.40 2.44
CA GLY A 24 -24.59 -6.42 2.00
C GLY A 24 -25.64 -6.30 3.13
N GLN A 25 -25.25 -5.82 4.31
CA GLN A 25 -26.16 -5.48 5.42
C GLN A 25 -26.51 -3.99 5.34
N ALA A 26 -27.80 -3.66 5.32
CA ALA A 26 -28.26 -2.29 5.52
C ALA A 26 -28.47 -2.02 7.03
N PRO A 27 -28.00 -0.88 7.59
CA PRO A 27 -27.12 0.12 6.99
C PRO A 27 -25.63 -0.31 7.01
N GLY A 28 -24.84 0.13 6.02
CA GLY A 28 -23.43 -0.22 5.90
C GLY A 28 -23.05 -0.63 4.48
N SER A 29 -22.53 -1.84 4.29
CA SER A 29 -22.19 -2.31 2.94
C SER A 29 -23.43 -2.74 2.16
N GLY A 30 -23.60 -2.20 0.97
CA GLY A 30 -24.65 -2.56 0.03
C GLY A 30 -24.35 -3.84 -0.72
N SER A 31 -25.36 -4.39 -1.38
CA SER A 31 -25.20 -5.43 -2.39
C SER A 31 -25.32 -4.85 -3.79
N ILE A 32 -24.94 -5.64 -4.80
CA ILE A 32 -25.15 -5.29 -6.21
C ILE A 32 -26.63 -5.19 -6.58
N TYR A 33 -27.54 -5.68 -5.71
CA TYR A 33 -28.99 -5.57 -5.90
C TYR A 33 -29.57 -4.29 -5.31
N GLY A 34 -28.79 -3.54 -4.52
CA GLY A 34 -29.23 -2.30 -3.90
C GLY A 34 -30.30 -2.50 -2.82
N ALA A 35 -30.33 -1.56 -1.88
CA ALA A 35 -31.42 -1.40 -0.94
C ALA A 35 -31.79 0.08 -0.85
N VAL A 36 -33.08 0.37 -0.78
CA VAL A 36 -33.60 1.72 -0.70
C VAL A 36 -34.62 1.87 0.40
N ALA A 37 -34.67 3.03 1.03
CA ALA A 37 -35.66 3.37 2.06
C ALA A 37 -36.17 4.81 1.86
N PRO A 38 -37.44 5.10 2.19
CA PRO A 38 -38.02 6.41 1.97
C PRO A 38 -37.36 7.46 2.88
N ALA A 39 -37.03 8.60 2.31
CA ALA A 39 -36.19 9.61 2.92
C ALA A 39 -36.64 11.05 2.60
N THR A 40 -36.11 11.97 3.39
CA THR A 40 -36.08 13.41 3.13
C THR A 40 -34.62 13.87 3.01
N LEU A 41 -34.35 15.10 2.60
CA LEU A 41 -33.00 15.67 2.69
C LEU A 41 -32.85 16.48 3.97
N GLY A 42 -31.72 16.34 4.65
CA GLY A 42 -31.34 17.19 5.78
C GLY A 42 -30.98 18.61 5.33
N VAL A 43 -30.38 18.75 4.16
CA VAL A 43 -30.09 20.04 3.50
C VAL A 43 -30.76 20.04 2.11
N PRO A 44 -31.68 20.98 1.82
CA PRO A 44 -32.34 21.05 0.52
C PRO A 44 -31.34 21.12 -0.64
N GLY A 45 -31.49 20.20 -1.60
CA GLY A 45 -30.65 20.13 -2.80
C GLY A 45 -29.34 19.34 -2.63
N ASP A 46 -28.95 19.00 -1.41
CA ASP A 46 -27.77 18.20 -1.13
C ASP A 46 -28.14 16.72 -0.96
N LEU A 47 -27.86 15.94 -2.01
CA LEU A 47 -28.17 14.52 -2.06
C LEU A 47 -27.39 13.67 -1.06
N LEU A 48 -26.30 14.18 -0.48
CA LEU A 48 -25.48 13.45 0.49
C LEU A 48 -26.07 13.50 1.91
N THR A 49 -27.15 14.26 2.12
CA THR A 49 -27.73 14.53 3.44
C THR A 49 -29.05 13.82 3.71
N GLY A 50 -29.35 12.74 2.98
CA GLY A 50 -30.57 11.95 3.15
C GLY A 50 -30.85 11.55 4.60
N GLN A 51 -32.10 11.68 5.02
CA GLN A 51 -32.59 11.33 6.35
C GLN A 51 -33.76 10.38 6.19
N LEU A 52 -33.64 9.19 6.81
CA LEU A 52 -34.69 8.19 6.81
C LEU A 52 -35.98 8.79 7.39
N ILE A 53 -37.10 8.60 6.70
CA ILE A 53 -38.41 8.97 7.25
C ILE A 53 -38.71 8.05 8.45
N PRO A 54 -39.16 8.56 9.60
CA PRO A 54 -39.46 7.73 10.76
C PRO A 54 -40.40 6.56 10.43
N GLY A 55 -39.98 5.33 10.76
CA GLY A 55 -40.70 4.11 10.42
C GLY A 55 -40.51 3.60 8.98
N GLY A 56 -39.73 4.31 8.16
CA GLY A 56 -39.29 3.86 6.85
C GLY A 56 -38.44 2.60 6.96
N LEU A 57 -38.77 1.59 6.17
CA LEU A 57 -38.05 0.33 6.11
C LEU A 57 -37.31 0.22 4.78
N TYR A 58 -36.11 -0.35 4.80
CA TYR A 58 -35.39 -0.72 3.59
C TYR A 58 -36.14 -1.79 2.81
N GLN A 59 -36.12 -1.69 1.49
CA GLN A 59 -36.54 -2.72 0.55
C GLN A 59 -35.46 -2.93 -0.51
N PRO A 60 -35.34 -4.13 -1.11
CA PRO A 60 -34.44 -4.34 -2.23
C PRO A 60 -34.80 -3.39 -3.39
N LEU A 61 -33.80 -2.73 -3.96
CA LEU A 61 -34.03 -1.85 -5.13
C LEU A 61 -34.46 -2.66 -6.36
N ARG A 62 -33.96 -3.89 -6.45
CA ARG A 62 -34.37 -4.91 -7.42
C ARG A 62 -34.38 -6.29 -6.76
N PRO A 63 -35.08 -7.29 -7.33
CA PRO A 63 -35.13 -8.63 -6.76
C PRO A 63 -33.73 -9.22 -6.53
N CYS A 64 -33.53 -9.83 -5.36
CA CYS A 64 -32.29 -10.54 -5.05
C CYS A 64 -32.08 -11.69 -6.07
N GLY A 65 -30.84 -11.88 -6.48
CA GLY A 65 -30.47 -12.88 -7.48
C GLY A 65 -29.25 -13.73 -7.07
N PRO A 66 -28.61 -14.39 -8.05
CA PRO A 66 -27.46 -15.27 -7.81
C PRO A 66 -26.37 -14.63 -6.93
N GLY A 67 -25.81 -15.42 -6.02
CA GLY A 67 -24.76 -14.95 -5.11
C GLY A 67 -25.22 -13.96 -4.03
N SER A 68 -26.53 -13.82 -3.83
CA SER A 68 -27.12 -13.05 -2.73
C SER A 68 -28.16 -13.85 -1.94
N THR A 69 -28.51 -13.37 -0.75
CA THR A 69 -29.56 -13.95 0.09
C THR A 69 -30.53 -12.85 0.54
N ALA A 70 -31.82 -13.06 0.32
CA ALA A 70 -32.85 -12.15 0.83
C ALA A 70 -32.91 -12.26 2.36
N THR A 71 -32.75 -11.13 3.02
CA THR A 71 -32.73 -11.03 4.49
C THR A 71 -33.75 -9.99 4.92
N THR A 72 -34.49 -10.27 5.98
CA THR A 72 -35.41 -9.33 6.62
C THR A 72 -35.05 -9.19 8.09
N THR A 73 -34.83 -7.96 8.53
CA THR A 73 -34.46 -7.62 9.91
C THR A 73 -35.53 -6.72 10.49
N ALA A 74 -36.07 -7.10 11.65
CA ALA A 74 -37.09 -6.32 12.34
C ALA A 74 -36.59 -4.90 12.65
N GLY A 75 -37.38 -3.89 12.30
CA GLY A 75 -37.03 -2.48 12.48
C GLY A 75 -36.12 -1.88 11.39
N THR A 76 -35.51 -2.71 10.54
CA THR A 76 -34.66 -2.25 9.43
C THR A 76 -35.33 -2.43 8.07
N GLY A 77 -36.00 -3.56 7.84
CA GLY A 77 -36.63 -3.90 6.55
C GLY A 77 -35.99 -5.11 5.86
N SER A 78 -36.20 -5.20 4.54
CA SER A 78 -35.73 -6.30 3.69
C SER A 78 -34.64 -5.84 2.71
N TYR A 79 -33.62 -6.66 2.50
CA TYR A 79 -32.49 -6.35 1.62
C TYR A 79 -31.79 -7.63 1.15
N CYS A 80 -30.90 -7.51 0.17
CA CYS A 80 -30.09 -8.63 -0.31
C CYS A 80 -28.69 -8.57 0.32
N THR A 81 -28.28 -9.61 1.03
CA THR A 81 -26.93 -9.77 1.61
C THR A 81 -26.00 -10.50 0.64
N GLN A 82 -24.70 -10.16 0.58
CA GLN A 82 -23.73 -10.79 -0.32
C GLN A 82 -22.36 -11.01 0.33
N ASN A 83 -21.83 -12.23 0.23
CA ASN A 83 -20.51 -12.54 0.77
C ASN A 83 -19.38 -12.10 -0.17
N PHE A 84 -19.12 -10.80 -0.26
CA PHE A 84 -18.01 -10.27 -1.06
C PHE A 84 -16.66 -10.83 -0.63
N GLN A 85 -16.44 -11.09 0.66
CA GLN A 85 -15.21 -11.74 1.10
C GLN A 85 -15.06 -13.13 0.48
N GLY A 86 -16.11 -13.96 0.51
CA GLY A 86 -16.08 -15.28 -0.13
C GLY A 86 -16.07 -15.26 -1.66
N GLN A 87 -16.50 -14.15 -2.28
CA GLN A 87 -16.60 -14.02 -3.74
C GLN A 87 -15.34 -13.42 -4.37
N TYR A 88 -14.65 -12.52 -3.66
CA TYR A 88 -13.58 -11.70 -4.21
C TYR A 88 -12.28 -11.73 -3.41
N ASN A 89 -12.26 -12.18 -2.15
CA ASN A 89 -10.97 -12.22 -1.43
C ASN A 89 -10.04 -13.24 -2.07
N GLU A 90 -8.85 -12.77 -2.41
CA GLU A 90 -7.75 -13.59 -2.84
C GLU A 90 -6.83 -13.90 -1.65
N ALA A 91 -6.41 -15.16 -1.51
CA ALA A 91 -5.42 -15.52 -0.48
C ALA A 91 -4.00 -15.04 -0.85
N ALA A 92 -3.73 -14.87 -2.14
CA ALA A 92 -2.52 -14.29 -2.69
C ALA A 92 -2.84 -13.74 -4.09
N PRO A 93 -2.33 -12.55 -4.44
CA PRO A 93 -2.56 -11.95 -5.75
C PRO A 93 -1.80 -12.69 -6.86
N GLN A 94 -2.21 -12.49 -8.10
CA GLN A 94 -1.48 -12.98 -9.25
C GLN A 94 -0.18 -12.19 -9.42
N ILE A 95 0.96 -12.89 -9.45
CA ILE A 95 2.28 -12.27 -9.60
C ILE A 95 3.05 -12.88 -10.77
N THR A 96 3.45 -12.03 -11.71
CA THR A 96 4.35 -12.38 -12.82
C THR A 96 5.70 -11.71 -12.61
N ARG A 97 6.80 -12.46 -12.76
CA ARG A 97 8.17 -11.95 -12.56
C ARG A 97 9.06 -12.28 -13.73
N TYR A 98 9.77 -11.27 -14.22
CA TYR A 98 10.85 -11.42 -15.18
C TYR A 98 12.12 -10.86 -14.56
N ALA A 99 13.22 -11.58 -14.65
CA ALA A 99 14.50 -11.13 -14.13
C ALA A 99 15.64 -11.54 -15.05
N ILE A 100 16.56 -10.62 -15.30
CA ILE A 100 17.83 -10.85 -15.97
C ILE A 100 18.91 -10.35 -15.03
N ASP A 101 19.89 -11.19 -14.72
CA ASP A 101 21.06 -10.85 -13.93
C ASP A 101 22.32 -11.31 -14.66
N GLY A 102 23.32 -10.45 -14.69
CA GLY A 102 24.61 -10.73 -15.30
C GLY A 102 25.74 -10.21 -14.42
N ARG A 103 26.78 -11.02 -14.22
CA ARG A 103 27.97 -10.64 -13.48
C ARG A 103 29.23 -11.04 -14.24
N VAL A 104 30.15 -10.09 -14.35
CA VAL A 104 31.49 -10.31 -14.89
C VAL A 104 32.49 -10.03 -13.77
N THR A 105 33.34 -11.00 -13.48
CA THR A 105 34.43 -10.86 -12.50
C THR A 105 35.75 -10.91 -13.26
N PHE A 106 36.67 -10.01 -12.91
CA PHE A 106 37.97 -9.90 -13.57
C PHE A 106 39.07 -9.68 -12.54
N LYS A 107 40.24 -10.25 -12.81
CA LYS A 107 41.45 -10.05 -12.02
C LYS A 107 42.27 -8.94 -12.67
N ILE A 108 42.51 -7.84 -11.96
CA ILE A 108 43.34 -6.72 -12.45
C ILE A 108 44.82 -7.08 -12.31
N ASN A 109 45.20 -7.62 -11.15
CA ASN A 109 46.54 -8.10 -10.84
C ASN A 109 46.47 -9.13 -9.70
N ASP A 110 47.61 -9.60 -9.19
CA ASP A 110 47.65 -10.62 -8.14
C ASP A 110 46.97 -10.24 -6.83
N ASN A 111 46.84 -8.95 -6.56
CA ASN A 111 46.29 -8.42 -5.31
C ASN A 111 44.97 -7.67 -5.49
N THR A 112 44.44 -7.56 -6.72
CA THR A 112 43.24 -6.77 -7.02
C THR A 112 42.31 -7.52 -7.96
N THR A 113 41.07 -7.68 -7.51
CA THR A 113 39.97 -8.29 -8.27
C THR A 113 38.82 -7.29 -8.32
N GLY A 114 38.06 -7.31 -9.41
CA GLY A 114 36.88 -6.49 -9.56
C GLY A 114 35.72 -7.29 -10.12
N TYR A 115 34.52 -6.76 -9.98
CA TYR A 115 33.38 -7.24 -10.73
C TYR A 115 32.44 -6.11 -11.13
N ILE A 116 31.69 -6.36 -12.20
CA ILE A 116 30.54 -5.55 -12.61
C ILE A 116 29.33 -6.49 -12.63
N ASN A 117 28.23 -6.07 -12.03
CA ASN A 117 26.96 -6.78 -12.02
C ASN A 117 25.84 -5.84 -12.45
N ALA A 118 25.02 -6.29 -13.41
CA ALA A 118 23.84 -5.58 -13.86
C ALA A 118 22.63 -6.51 -13.70
N SER A 119 21.54 -5.97 -13.19
CA SER A 119 20.29 -6.70 -13.02
C SER A 119 19.10 -5.84 -13.43
N LEU A 120 18.14 -6.48 -14.10
CA LEU A 120 16.86 -5.92 -14.51
C LEU A 120 15.77 -6.85 -13.99
N VAL A 121 14.84 -6.32 -13.21
CA VAL A 121 13.73 -7.08 -12.65
C VAL A 121 12.43 -6.35 -12.94
N GLN A 122 11.46 -7.07 -13.48
CA GLN A 122 10.08 -6.63 -13.59
C GLN A 122 9.20 -7.53 -12.73
N VAL A 123 8.34 -6.93 -11.91
CA VAL A 123 7.32 -7.62 -11.13
C VAL A 123 5.99 -6.97 -11.44
N GLN A 124 5.05 -7.75 -11.96
CA GLN A 124 3.66 -7.35 -12.10
C GLN A 124 2.83 -8.07 -11.05
N THR A 125 2.01 -7.31 -10.31
CA THR A 125 1.04 -7.84 -9.36
C THR A 125 -0.34 -7.35 -9.77
N VAL A 126 -1.27 -8.29 -9.95
CA VAL A 126 -2.69 -7.99 -10.17
C VAL A 126 -3.45 -8.55 -8.98
N ASP A 127 -4.26 -7.69 -8.37
CA ASP A 127 -5.14 -8.03 -7.26
C ASP A 127 -6.58 -7.63 -7.63
N GLN A 128 -7.56 -8.28 -7.01
CA GLN A 128 -8.97 -7.96 -7.15
C GLN A 128 -9.63 -7.88 -5.77
N SER A 129 -10.41 -6.82 -5.56
CA SER A 129 -11.18 -6.59 -4.35
C SER A 129 -12.68 -6.51 -4.65
N ALA A 130 -13.47 -6.37 -3.58
CA ALA A 130 -14.92 -6.27 -3.68
C ALA A 130 -15.37 -5.03 -4.50
N PRO A 131 -16.57 -5.06 -5.10
CA PRO A 131 -17.12 -3.90 -5.77
C PRO A 131 -17.18 -2.65 -4.88
N ALA A 132 -16.93 -1.49 -5.48
CA ALA A 132 -17.02 -0.23 -4.76
C ALA A 132 -18.43 -0.02 -4.18
N GLN A 133 -18.46 0.60 -3.02
CA GLN A 133 -19.70 0.90 -2.30
C GLN A 133 -20.08 2.35 -2.58
N ILE A 134 -21.38 2.60 -2.79
CA ILE A 134 -21.90 3.96 -2.93
C ILE A 134 -21.72 4.78 -1.64
N GLN A 135 -21.70 4.09 -0.49
CA GLN A 135 -21.52 4.68 0.83
C GLN A 135 -20.04 4.62 1.23
N ASN A 136 -19.46 5.79 1.47
CA ASN A 136 -18.07 5.99 1.89
C ASN A 136 -18.00 7.09 2.94
N THR A 137 -16.87 7.19 3.64
CA THR A 137 -16.59 8.23 4.64
C THR A 137 -15.38 9.09 4.27
N SER A 138 -14.63 8.71 3.24
CA SER A 138 -13.43 9.42 2.80
C SER A 138 -13.29 9.38 1.28
N PRO A 139 -12.78 10.44 0.63
CA PRO A 139 -12.56 11.78 1.19
C PRO A 139 -13.87 12.55 1.41
N VAL A 140 -14.98 12.10 0.82
CA VAL A 140 -16.32 12.67 0.97
C VAL A 140 -17.23 11.63 1.63
N THR A 141 -18.08 12.08 2.56
CA THR A 141 -19.05 11.20 3.24
C THR A 141 -20.32 11.05 2.41
N THR A 142 -20.63 9.83 1.99
CA THR A 142 -21.81 9.48 1.20
C THR A 142 -22.70 8.44 1.89
N THR A 143 -22.53 8.24 3.21
CA THR A 143 -23.31 7.26 3.99
C THR A 143 -24.82 7.52 3.97
N ASN A 144 -25.22 8.77 3.72
CA ASN A 144 -26.60 9.23 3.67
C ASN A 144 -27.02 9.67 2.25
N ILE A 145 -26.34 9.15 1.22
CA ILE A 145 -26.66 9.49 -0.16
C ILE A 145 -28.08 9.03 -0.53
N ALA A 146 -28.82 9.92 -1.21
CA ALA A 146 -30.20 9.68 -1.58
C ALA A 146 -30.44 9.93 -3.08
N LEU A 147 -31.37 9.16 -3.64
CA LEU A 147 -31.92 9.39 -4.96
C LEU A 147 -33.04 10.44 -4.86
N PRO A 148 -33.09 11.42 -5.79
CA PRO A 148 -34.17 12.40 -5.82
C PRO A 148 -35.45 11.80 -6.43
N PRO A 149 -36.65 12.25 -6.01
CA PRO A 149 -37.92 11.82 -6.61
C PRO A 149 -38.08 12.29 -8.06
N LEU A 150 -37.49 13.44 -8.39
CA LEU A 150 -37.48 14.02 -9.73
C LEU A 150 -36.03 14.14 -10.22
N LEU A 151 -35.82 13.81 -11.48
CA LEU A 151 -34.57 14.08 -12.19
C LEU A 151 -34.46 15.57 -12.55
N ALA A 152 -33.27 15.99 -12.99
CA ALA A 152 -33.01 17.36 -13.44
C ALA A 152 -33.91 17.85 -14.60
N ASN A 153 -34.61 16.94 -15.29
CA ASN A 153 -35.56 17.23 -16.35
C ASN A 153 -37.03 17.18 -15.90
N ASP A 154 -37.29 17.23 -14.59
CA ASP A 154 -38.60 17.17 -13.94
C ASP A 154 -39.38 15.86 -14.17
N GLN A 155 -38.75 14.82 -14.68
CA GLN A 155 -39.35 13.49 -14.76
C GLN A 155 -39.17 12.71 -13.46
N LEU A 156 -40.13 11.83 -13.14
CA LEU A 156 -39.98 10.89 -12.03
C LEU A 156 -38.73 10.05 -12.21
N ASN A 157 -37.92 9.95 -11.15
CA ASN A 157 -36.70 9.18 -11.16
C ASN A 157 -37.00 7.67 -11.20
N PRO A 158 -36.66 6.96 -12.29
CA PRO A 158 -36.96 5.52 -12.40
C PRO A 158 -36.12 4.67 -11.44
N ASN A 159 -35.03 5.21 -10.88
CA ASN A 159 -34.23 4.53 -9.87
C ASN A 159 -34.83 4.65 -8.46
N ASP A 160 -35.83 5.51 -8.25
CA ASP A 160 -36.45 5.74 -6.95
C ASP A 160 -37.88 5.16 -6.92
N PRO A 161 -38.12 4.04 -6.19
CA PRO A 161 -39.45 3.45 -6.09
C PRO A 161 -40.46 4.28 -5.27
N PHE A 162 -40.01 5.33 -4.58
CA PHE A 162 -40.84 6.27 -3.81
C PHE A 162 -41.07 7.59 -4.54
N ALA A 163 -40.52 7.76 -5.75
CA ALA A 163 -40.62 8.99 -6.55
C ALA A 163 -42.07 9.46 -6.74
N ALA A 164 -43.01 8.55 -6.98
CA ALA A 164 -44.44 8.87 -7.17
C ALA A 164 -45.09 9.50 -5.93
N ASN A 165 -44.52 9.29 -4.74
CA ASN A 165 -44.95 9.90 -3.49
C ASN A 165 -44.20 11.20 -3.18
N ASN A 166 -43.37 11.68 -4.11
CA ASN A 166 -42.49 12.84 -3.92
C ASN A 166 -41.55 12.69 -2.72
N GLN A 167 -41.03 11.49 -2.49
CA GLN A 167 -40.09 11.16 -1.44
C GLN A 167 -38.73 10.84 -2.05
N TYR A 168 -37.65 11.20 -1.37
CA TYR A 168 -36.31 10.75 -1.74
C TYR A 168 -36.14 9.28 -1.33
N ALA A 169 -35.15 8.60 -1.92
CA ALA A 169 -34.74 7.27 -1.48
C ALA A 169 -33.31 7.26 -0.96
N LEU A 170 -33.10 7.00 0.34
CA LEU A 170 -31.76 6.62 0.81
C LEU A 170 -31.34 5.36 0.07
N ILE A 171 -30.16 5.35 -0.53
CA ILE A 171 -29.65 4.22 -1.30
C ILE A 171 -28.41 3.63 -0.65
N ASN A 172 -28.37 2.30 -0.63
CA ASN A 172 -27.16 1.53 -0.38
C ASN A 172 -26.93 0.54 -1.53
N TYR A 173 -25.79 0.60 -2.19
CA TYR A 173 -25.53 -0.09 -3.45
C TYR A 173 -24.04 -0.41 -3.63
N ALA A 174 -23.75 -1.55 -4.26
CA ALA A 174 -22.42 -1.97 -4.65
C ALA A 174 -22.29 -2.06 -6.18
N PHE A 175 -21.26 -1.46 -6.74
CA PHE A 175 -21.10 -1.30 -8.19
C PHE A 175 -20.43 -2.51 -8.85
N GLY A 176 -21.13 -3.64 -8.90
CA GLY A 176 -20.62 -4.90 -9.48
C GLY A 176 -20.56 -4.94 -11.01
N ASP A 177 -21.02 -3.89 -11.69
CA ASP A 177 -21.04 -3.72 -13.15
C ASP A 177 -19.88 -2.87 -13.68
N LEU A 178 -19.06 -2.28 -12.81
CA LEU A 178 -17.89 -1.51 -13.23
C LEU A 178 -16.82 -2.42 -13.84
N PRO A 179 -16.26 -2.10 -15.03
CA PRO A 179 -15.18 -2.88 -15.61
C PRO A 179 -13.97 -2.95 -14.67
N GLY A 180 -13.50 -4.16 -14.39
CA GLY A 180 -12.31 -4.38 -13.55
C GLY A 180 -12.45 -3.88 -12.11
N PHE A 181 -13.68 -3.80 -11.58
CA PHE A 181 -13.93 -3.24 -10.25
C PHE A 181 -12.99 -3.79 -9.18
N GLY A 182 -12.52 -2.90 -8.30
CA GLY A 182 -11.68 -3.27 -7.17
C GLY A 182 -10.34 -3.87 -7.57
N SER A 183 -9.96 -3.84 -8.86
CA SER A 183 -8.69 -4.39 -9.31
C SER A 183 -7.58 -3.36 -9.19
N PHE A 184 -6.41 -3.86 -8.82
CA PHE A 184 -5.17 -3.09 -8.75
C PHE A 184 -4.14 -3.78 -9.63
N ASN A 185 -3.49 -3.03 -10.51
CA ASN A 185 -2.40 -3.52 -11.34
C ASN A 185 -1.14 -2.70 -11.07
N TYR A 186 -0.19 -3.32 -10.39
CA TYR A 186 1.11 -2.77 -10.06
C TYR A 186 2.17 -3.35 -10.99
N VAL A 187 2.90 -2.50 -11.70
CA VAL A 187 4.03 -2.92 -12.54
C VAL A 187 5.29 -2.22 -12.05
N ASN A 188 6.15 -2.97 -11.37
CA ASN A 188 7.43 -2.48 -10.86
C ASN A 188 8.57 -2.91 -11.77
N HIS A 189 9.39 -1.95 -12.19
CA HIS A 189 10.65 -2.17 -12.88
C HIS A 189 11.79 -1.71 -11.97
N ASN A 190 12.79 -2.56 -11.78
CA ASN A 190 14.02 -2.23 -11.08
C ASN A 190 15.23 -2.51 -11.98
N MET A 191 16.09 -1.51 -12.11
CA MET A 191 17.38 -1.62 -12.75
C MET A 191 18.45 -1.31 -11.73
N ARG A 192 19.45 -2.21 -11.62
CA ARG A 192 20.57 -2.04 -10.70
C ARG A 192 21.88 -2.38 -11.37
N LEU A 193 22.85 -1.49 -11.23
CA LEU A 193 24.23 -1.65 -11.67
C LEU A 193 25.17 -1.51 -10.48
N VAL A 194 26.09 -2.46 -10.33
CA VAL A 194 27.12 -2.46 -9.30
C VAL A 194 28.47 -2.66 -9.95
N ALA A 195 29.42 -1.80 -9.63
CA ALA A 195 30.83 -1.98 -9.96
C ALA A 195 31.63 -1.98 -8.66
N ASP A 196 32.50 -2.95 -8.49
CA ASP A 196 33.30 -3.12 -7.28
C ASP A 196 34.75 -3.47 -7.64
N LEU A 197 35.68 -2.91 -6.88
CA LEU A 197 37.08 -3.27 -6.87
C LEU A 197 37.51 -3.55 -5.44
N HIS A 198 38.23 -4.64 -5.24
CA HIS A 198 38.76 -4.99 -3.94
C HIS A 198 40.10 -5.67 -4.03
N GLY A 199 40.88 -5.55 -2.96
CA GLY A 199 42.21 -6.09 -2.98
C GLY A 199 43.02 -5.81 -1.73
N TYR A 200 44.32 -5.98 -1.88
CA TYR A 200 45.31 -5.69 -0.84
C TYR A 200 46.29 -4.63 -1.31
N TYR A 201 46.61 -3.71 -0.41
CA TYR A 201 47.73 -2.78 -0.54
C TYR A 201 48.59 -2.87 0.72
N GLY A 202 49.71 -3.59 0.62
CA GLY A 202 50.49 -3.98 1.80
C GLY A 202 49.65 -4.81 2.77
N ALA A 203 49.57 -4.37 4.04
CA ALA A 203 48.76 -5.03 5.07
C ALA A 203 47.28 -4.60 5.08
N TRP A 204 46.89 -3.64 4.23
CA TRP A 204 45.51 -3.18 4.15
C TRP A 204 44.73 -4.00 3.13
N ARG A 205 43.57 -4.48 3.54
CA ARG A 205 42.51 -4.91 2.64
C ARG A 205 41.61 -3.71 2.35
N TRP A 206 41.32 -3.45 1.09
CA TRP A 206 40.45 -2.34 0.68
C TRP A 206 39.34 -2.83 -0.26
N ASN A 207 38.25 -2.07 -0.30
CA ASN A 207 37.11 -2.28 -1.17
C ASN A 207 36.56 -0.92 -1.61
N THR A 208 36.25 -0.74 -2.88
CA THR A 208 35.53 0.42 -3.41
C THR A 208 34.36 -0.05 -4.26
N ALA A 209 33.17 0.48 -4.02
CA ALA A 209 31.98 0.11 -4.76
C ALA A 209 31.22 1.33 -5.26
N ALA A 210 30.70 1.25 -6.48
CA ALA A 210 29.73 2.16 -7.04
C ALA A 210 28.42 1.40 -7.29
N VAL A 211 27.29 1.98 -6.87
CA VAL A 211 25.96 1.39 -7.03
C VAL A 211 25.05 2.43 -7.66
N LEU A 212 24.38 2.05 -8.75
CA LEU A 212 23.28 2.82 -9.33
C LEU A 212 22.03 1.95 -9.30
N ASN A 213 20.91 2.52 -8.88
CA ASN A 213 19.63 1.84 -8.84
C ASN A 213 18.52 2.81 -9.25
N HIS A 214 17.69 2.38 -10.20
CA HIS A 214 16.48 3.08 -10.60
C HIS A 214 15.29 2.13 -10.47
N THR A 215 14.23 2.60 -9.84
CA THR A 215 12.97 1.85 -9.70
C THR A 215 11.82 2.71 -10.21
N SER A 216 10.92 2.11 -10.98
CA SER A 216 9.71 2.73 -11.48
C SER A 216 8.53 1.82 -11.19
N LEU A 217 7.55 2.33 -10.46
CA LEU A 217 6.31 1.63 -10.11
C LEU A 217 5.14 2.33 -10.80
N THR A 218 4.53 1.66 -11.78
CA THR A 218 3.28 2.11 -12.38
C THR A 218 2.11 1.44 -11.68
N GLU A 219 1.15 2.24 -11.25
CA GLU A 219 -0.05 1.81 -10.55
C GLU A 219 -1.26 2.13 -11.42
N ASN A 220 -2.14 1.15 -11.64
CA ASN A 220 -3.44 1.37 -12.28
C ASN A 220 -4.53 0.81 -11.39
N PHE A 221 -5.41 1.68 -10.91
CA PHE A 221 -6.48 1.37 -9.96
C PHE A 221 -7.82 1.49 -10.69
N TYR A 222 -8.68 0.50 -10.48
CA TYR A 222 -9.96 0.37 -11.17
C TYR A 222 -11.11 0.25 -10.16
N GLY A 223 -12.30 0.71 -10.56
CA GLY A 223 -13.52 0.59 -9.76
C GLY A 223 -13.71 1.64 -8.67
N TYR A 224 -12.89 2.70 -8.63
CA TYR A 224 -13.12 3.82 -7.73
C TYR A 224 -14.15 4.78 -8.30
N LEU A 225 -15.12 5.20 -7.48
CA LEU A 225 -16.18 6.12 -7.91
C LEU A 225 -15.68 7.55 -7.89
N ASN A 226 -15.87 8.28 -8.99
CA ASN A 226 -15.72 9.73 -9.02
C ASN A 226 -16.97 10.38 -8.39
N ILE A 227 -16.80 11.11 -7.28
CA ILE A 227 -17.91 11.70 -6.52
C ILE A 227 -18.74 12.69 -7.36
N ALA A 228 -18.09 13.57 -8.13
CA ALA A 228 -18.78 14.56 -8.94
C ALA A 228 -19.62 13.89 -10.05
N GLN A 229 -19.07 12.83 -10.66
CA GLN A 229 -19.83 12.07 -11.64
C GLN A 229 -20.96 11.26 -10.99
N LEU A 230 -20.74 10.67 -9.82
CA LEU A 230 -21.78 9.94 -9.08
C LEU A 230 -22.99 10.85 -8.77
N GLU A 231 -22.75 12.06 -8.28
CA GLU A 231 -23.83 13.03 -8.01
C GLU A 231 -24.55 13.43 -9.30
N SER A 232 -23.80 13.71 -10.37
CA SER A 232 -24.36 14.01 -11.69
C SER A 232 -25.23 12.86 -12.21
N ASP A 233 -24.76 11.61 -12.09
CA ASP A 233 -25.45 10.43 -12.55
C ASP A 233 -26.76 10.18 -11.78
N ILE A 234 -26.77 10.46 -10.47
CA ILE A 234 -27.98 10.38 -9.65
C ILE A 234 -28.97 11.50 -10.02
N GLN A 235 -28.51 12.75 -10.18
CA GLN A 235 -29.36 13.89 -10.50
C GLN A 235 -29.99 13.79 -11.89
N THR A 236 -29.25 13.29 -12.87
CA THR A 236 -29.69 13.18 -14.26
C THR A 236 -30.36 11.84 -14.57
N GLY A 237 -30.17 10.83 -13.71
CA GLY A 237 -30.60 9.46 -13.96
C GLY A 237 -29.74 8.74 -15.01
N ALA A 238 -28.54 9.26 -15.32
CA ALA A 238 -27.66 8.69 -16.33
C ALA A 238 -27.16 7.29 -15.96
N TYR A 239 -26.98 7.00 -14.67
CA TYR A 239 -26.72 5.65 -14.17
C TYR A 239 -28.02 4.97 -13.74
N ASN A 240 -28.24 3.77 -14.27
CA ASN A 240 -29.41 2.94 -13.98
C ASN A 240 -29.10 1.91 -12.89
N PHE A 241 -29.50 2.19 -11.65
CA PHE A 241 -29.32 1.31 -10.49
C PHE A 241 -30.26 0.11 -10.51
N VAL A 242 -31.43 0.23 -11.17
CA VAL A 242 -32.43 -0.86 -11.28
C VAL A 242 -32.02 -1.88 -12.34
N ASN A 243 -31.43 -1.42 -13.45
CA ASN A 243 -30.89 -2.25 -14.53
C ASN A 243 -29.45 -1.83 -14.91
N PRO A 244 -28.45 -2.17 -14.08
CA PRO A 244 -27.06 -1.77 -14.30
C PRO A 244 -26.45 -2.31 -15.61
N ALA A 245 -26.95 -3.44 -16.11
CA ALA A 245 -26.51 -4.00 -17.38
C ALA A 245 -26.89 -3.12 -18.60
N SER A 246 -27.78 -2.13 -18.41
CA SER A 246 -28.14 -1.16 -19.46
C SER A 246 -27.28 0.10 -19.46
N ASN A 247 -26.38 0.26 -18.49
CA ASN A 247 -25.49 1.41 -18.44
C ASN A 247 -24.55 1.43 -19.64
N SER A 248 -24.39 2.60 -20.25
CA SER A 248 -23.48 2.76 -21.38
C SER A 248 -22.02 2.67 -20.92
N PRO A 249 -21.09 2.16 -21.77
CA PRO A 249 -19.67 2.19 -21.44
C PRO A 249 -19.14 3.60 -21.13
N ALA A 250 -19.72 4.65 -21.74
CA ALA A 250 -19.35 6.03 -21.46
C ALA A 250 -19.76 6.48 -20.04
N THR A 251 -20.96 6.11 -19.58
CA THR A 251 -21.41 6.35 -18.20
C THR A 251 -20.49 5.65 -17.21
N LEU A 252 -20.18 4.36 -17.44
CA LEU A 252 -19.31 3.59 -16.54
C LEU A 252 -17.88 4.16 -16.49
N ALA A 253 -17.32 4.56 -17.63
CA ALA A 253 -15.98 5.14 -17.70
C ALA A 253 -15.89 6.54 -17.07
N ALA A 254 -16.96 7.34 -17.18
CA ALA A 254 -17.04 8.63 -16.49
C ALA A 254 -17.17 8.44 -14.97
N LEU A 255 -18.02 7.49 -14.54
CA LEU A 255 -18.28 7.23 -13.12
C LEU A 255 -17.07 6.62 -12.41
N SER A 256 -16.34 5.74 -13.09
CA SER A 256 -15.17 5.05 -12.54
C SER A 256 -13.99 5.11 -13.51
N PRO A 257 -13.34 6.28 -13.65
CA PRO A 257 -12.16 6.41 -14.49
C PRO A 257 -11.00 5.58 -13.92
N THR A 258 -10.12 5.10 -14.80
CA THR A 258 -8.85 4.48 -14.37
C THR A 258 -7.98 5.53 -13.70
N LEU A 259 -7.56 5.28 -12.47
CA LEU A 259 -6.60 6.12 -11.76
C LEU A 259 -5.22 5.53 -12.01
N ALA A 260 -4.31 6.34 -12.54
CA ALA A 260 -2.98 5.88 -12.90
C ALA A 260 -1.90 6.84 -12.42
N ASN A 261 -0.82 6.28 -11.90
CA ASN A 261 0.37 7.01 -11.48
C ASN A 261 1.64 6.21 -11.80
N THR A 262 2.78 6.89 -11.90
CA THR A 262 4.10 6.27 -11.92
C THR A 262 5.00 6.93 -10.90
N ALA A 263 5.35 6.18 -9.86
CA ALA A 263 6.31 6.58 -8.84
C ALA A 263 7.73 6.13 -9.24
N THR A 264 8.74 6.92 -8.90
CA THR A 264 10.15 6.59 -9.15
C THR A 264 11.02 6.74 -7.91
N THR A 265 12.06 5.91 -7.83
CA THR A 265 13.10 5.99 -6.79
C THR A 265 14.46 5.80 -7.43
N ASP A 266 15.38 6.74 -7.19
CA ASP A 266 16.75 6.69 -7.67
C ASP A 266 17.72 6.65 -6.50
N LEU A 267 18.77 5.85 -6.65
CA LEU A 267 19.90 5.79 -5.74
C LEU A 267 21.21 5.74 -6.53
N ALA A 268 22.16 6.58 -6.15
CA ALA A 268 23.53 6.52 -6.62
C ALA A 268 24.48 6.60 -5.43
N GLU A 269 25.34 5.60 -5.25
CA GLU A 269 26.30 5.55 -4.15
C GLU A 269 27.71 5.25 -4.64
N PHE A 270 28.68 5.90 -4.02
CA PHE A 270 30.09 5.51 -4.07
C PHE A 270 30.60 5.32 -2.65
N SER A 271 31.29 4.21 -2.40
CA SER A 271 31.85 3.89 -1.08
C SER A 271 33.27 3.34 -1.18
N ILE A 272 34.05 3.59 -0.13
CA ILE A 272 35.37 3.02 0.09
C ILE A 272 35.46 2.50 1.52
N THR A 273 36.03 1.30 1.67
CA THR A 273 36.39 0.75 2.98
C THR A 273 37.81 0.22 2.97
N ALA A 274 38.46 0.29 4.12
CA ALA A 274 39.79 -0.24 4.33
C ALA A 274 39.91 -0.85 5.73
N SER A 275 40.58 -1.99 5.83
CA SER A 275 40.83 -2.64 7.10
C SER A 275 42.22 -3.26 7.17
N ARG A 276 42.78 -3.34 8.38
CA ARG A 276 44.04 -4.04 8.63
C ARG A 276 44.15 -4.55 10.04
N HIS A 277 45.03 -5.52 10.23
CA HIS A 277 45.55 -5.82 11.55
C HIS A 277 46.57 -4.78 12.01
N LEU A 278 46.58 -4.55 13.31
CA LEU A 278 47.48 -3.62 13.98
C LEU A 278 48.48 -4.42 14.83
N TRP A 279 48.55 -4.15 16.12
CA TRP A 279 49.47 -4.83 17.05
C TRP A 279 48.86 -6.09 17.66
N ARG A 280 49.71 -6.90 18.30
CA ARG A 280 49.29 -8.10 19.03
C ARG A 280 48.85 -7.70 20.44
N MET A 281 47.72 -8.23 20.87
CA MET A 281 47.18 -8.17 22.23
C MET A 281 47.11 -9.60 22.80
N PRO A 282 46.86 -9.78 24.10
CA PRO A 282 46.84 -11.12 24.71
C PRO A 282 45.85 -12.09 24.06
N GLY A 283 44.72 -11.60 23.52
CA GLY A 283 43.72 -12.44 22.85
C GLY A 283 43.92 -12.66 21.35
N GLY A 284 44.84 -11.94 20.71
CA GLY A 284 44.99 -11.95 19.25
C GLY A 284 45.51 -10.62 18.69
N ARG A 285 45.51 -10.45 17.37
CA ARG A 285 45.84 -9.16 16.75
C ARG A 285 44.62 -8.23 16.80
N SER A 286 44.81 -7.00 17.23
CA SER A 286 43.80 -5.95 17.06
C SER A 286 43.61 -5.63 15.58
N SER A 287 42.47 -5.06 15.22
CA SER A 287 42.17 -4.61 13.85
C SER A 287 41.44 -3.29 13.86
N ILE A 288 41.67 -2.53 12.80
CA ILE A 288 40.93 -1.30 12.50
C ILE A 288 40.22 -1.47 11.16
N GLY A 289 39.01 -0.94 11.09
CA GLY A 289 38.24 -0.72 9.87
C GLY A 289 37.93 0.77 9.74
N LEU A 290 37.95 1.28 8.52
CA LEU A 290 37.60 2.65 8.16
C LEU A 290 36.70 2.61 6.92
N GLY A 291 35.71 3.49 6.87
CA GLY A 291 34.77 3.61 5.78
C GLY A 291 34.45 5.06 5.45
N ALA A 292 34.14 5.32 4.19
CA ALA A 292 33.53 6.55 3.73
C ALA A 292 32.58 6.29 2.58
N SER A 293 31.47 7.01 2.51
CA SER A 293 30.55 6.94 1.38
C SER A 293 29.91 8.29 1.05
N VAL A 294 29.51 8.42 -0.20
CA VAL A 294 28.65 9.50 -0.69
C VAL A 294 27.48 8.87 -1.44
N ARG A 295 26.26 9.30 -1.13
CA ARG A 295 25.04 8.75 -1.70
C ARG A 295 24.08 9.86 -2.10
N HIS A 296 23.41 9.69 -3.22
CA HIS A 296 22.27 10.50 -3.62
C HIS A 296 21.02 9.60 -3.64
N ASP A 297 19.96 10.05 -3.00
CA ASP A 297 18.64 9.40 -3.00
C ASP A 297 17.60 10.39 -3.52
N SER A 298 16.69 9.93 -4.36
CA SER A 298 15.51 10.72 -4.75
C SER A 298 14.27 9.84 -4.85
N GLN A 299 13.12 10.45 -4.55
CA GLN A 299 11.81 9.84 -4.70
C GLN A 299 10.85 10.82 -5.35
N TYR A 300 10.05 10.32 -6.28
CA TYR A 300 8.96 11.07 -6.89
C TYR A 300 7.72 10.19 -6.91
N GLU A 301 6.76 10.52 -6.05
CA GLU A 301 5.46 9.86 -5.94
C GLU A 301 4.39 10.94 -5.84
N PRO A 302 3.71 11.27 -6.96
CA PRO A 302 2.63 12.26 -6.94
C PRO A 302 1.33 11.63 -6.44
N ALA A 303 0.33 12.45 -6.16
CA ALA A 303 -0.97 11.99 -5.70
C ALA A 303 -1.70 11.14 -6.75
N LEU A 304 -2.17 9.95 -6.35
CA LEU A 304 -2.99 9.08 -7.21
C LEU A 304 -4.45 9.56 -7.37
N ASN A 305 -4.98 10.28 -6.37
CA ASN A 305 -6.33 10.85 -6.36
C ASN A 305 -6.30 12.39 -6.24
N PRO A 306 -5.72 13.11 -7.21
CA PRO A 306 -5.60 14.55 -7.12
C PRO A 306 -6.99 15.21 -6.96
N GLY A 307 -7.12 16.09 -5.97
CA GLY A 307 -8.40 16.76 -5.68
C GLY A 307 -9.43 15.90 -4.93
N GLY A 308 -9.12 14.66 -4.56
CA GLY A 308 -9.99 13.84 -3.71
C GLY A 308 -11.30 13.44 -4.38
N GLN A 309 -11.31 13.21 -5.69
CA GLN A 309 -12.53 12.90 -6.42
C GLN A 309 -12.91 11.42 -6.35
N ALA A 310 -11.92 10.53 -6.20
CA ALA A 310 -12.15 9.10 -6.06
C ALA A 310 -12.55 8.73 -4.62
N LEU A 311 -13.75 8.19 -4.44
CA LEU A 311 -14.28 7.75 -3.15
C LEU A 311 -13.54 6.52 -2.62
N GLY A 312 -13.12 6.57 -1.36
CA GLY A 312 -12.41 5.48 -0.68
C GLY A 312 -10.91 5.45 -0.94
N LEU A 313 -10.38 6.44 -1.68
CA LEU A 313 -8.96 6.57 -1.96
C LEU A 313 -8.38 7.82 -1.30
N GLY A 314 -7.49 7.62 -0.33
CA GLY A 314 -6.64 8.70 0.19
C GLY A 314 -5.49 9.03 -0.77
N ASN A 315 -4.81 10.14 -0.51
CA ASN A 315 -3.56 10.48 -1.20
C ASN A 315 -2.36 10.24 -0.30
N THR A 316 -1.35 9.60 -0.87
CA THR A 316 0.03 9.64 -0.38
C THR A 316 0.87 10.39 -1.41
N ILE A 317 1.79 11.22 -0.94
CA ILE A 317 2.73 11.96 -1.77
C ILE A 317 4.09 11.84 -1.09
N ALA A 318 5.13 11.52 -1.86
CA ALA A 318 6.50 11.47 -1.38
C ALA A 318 7.42 12.00 -2.49
N ILE A 319 7.81 13.27 -2.38
CA ILE A 319 8.63 13.93 -3.40
C ILE A 319 9.78 14.63 -2.70
N GLY A 320 11.01 14.22 -3.03
CA GLY A 320 12.20 14.81 -2.43
C GLY A 320 13.48 14.18 -2.95
N SER A 321 14.60 14.81 -2.61
CA SER A 321 15.92 14.25 -2.83
C SER A 321 16.91 14.78 -1.80
N HIS A 322 17.91 13.97 -1.48
CA HIS A 322 19.02 14.39 -0.63
C HIS A 322 20.33 13.73 -1.02
N ASN A 323 21.41 14.35 -0.56
CA ASN A 323 22.75 13.79 -0.58
C ASN A 323 23.16 13.42 0.85
N VAL A 324 23.81 12.27 0.99
CA VAL A 324 24.33 11.76 2.25
C VAL A 324 25.82 11.54 2.12
N GLY A 325 26.60 12.25 2.92
CA GLY A 325 28.03 11.97 3.13
C GLY A 325 28.22 11.21 4.43
N ALA A 326 29.04 10.17 4.45
CA ALA A 326 29.31 9.43 5.67
C ALA A 326 30.77 9.03 5.83
N VAL A 327 31.22 8.99 7.07
CA VAL A 327 32.52 8.42 7.47
C VAL A 327 32.35 7.55 8.71
N ASP A 328 33.05 6.43 8.75
CA ASP A 328 32.99 5.50 9.86
C ASP A 328 34.35 4.87 10.20
N GLY A 329 34.44 4.38 11.42
CA GLY A 329 35.59 3.63 11.89
C GLY A 329 35.22 2.64 12.99
N GLU A 330 35.88 1.50 12.99
CA GLU A 330 35.76 0.46 14.01
C GLU A 330 37.13 -0.02 14.46
N PHE A 331 37.27 -0.26 15.76
CA PHE A 331 38.46 -0.82 16.36
C PHE A 331 38.10 -2.04 17.21
N GLN A 332 38.66 -3.19 16.85
CA GLN A 332 38.50 -4.45 17.57
C GLN A 332 39.72 -4.74 18.43
N MET A 333 39.47 -5.05 19.70
CA MET A 333 40.46 -5.27 20.75
C MET A 333 40.29 -6.67 21.36
N PRO A 334 41.05 -7.67 20.93
CA PRO A 334 41.08 -8.97 21.61
C PRO A 334 41.92 -8.87 22.89
N LEU A 335 41.30 -8.34 23.96
CA LEU A 335 41.94 -8.06 25.25
C LEU A 335 42.53 -9.32 25.90
N LEU A 336 41.82 -10.45 25.83
CA LEU A 336 42.23 -11.78 26.31
C LEU A 336 41.72 -12.85 25.34
N HIS A 337 42.23 -14.08 25.42
CA HIS A 337 41.69 -15.20 24.61
C HIS A 337 40.19 -15.44 24.83
N SER A 338 39.69 -15.09 26.02
CA SER A 338 38.28 -15.17 26.39
C SER A 338 37.54 -13.84 26.24
N LEU A 339 38.20 -12.69 26.03
CA LEU A 339 37.56 -11.37 26.07
C LEU A 339 37.95 -10.53 24.85
N THR A 340 36.95 -10.15 24.06
CA THR A 340 37.08 -9.19 22.96
C THR A 340 36.19 -8.00 23.23
N ALA A 341 36.71 -6.79 23.01
CA ALA A 341 35.95 -5.55 22.99
C ALA A 341 35.98 -4.94 21.57
N ASN A 342 34.98 -4.16 21.23
CA ASN A 342 34.92 -3.39 20.00
C ASN A 342 34.35 -1.99 20.29
N VAL A 343 34.87 -1.00 19.59
CA VAL A 343 34.34 0.37 19.59
C VAL A 343 34.21 0.82 18.15
N SER A 344 33.13 1.51 17.83
CA SER A 344 32.93 2.09 16.51
C SER A 344 32.18 3.40 16.59
N ALA A 345 32.31 4.20 15.55
CA ALA A 345 31.54 5.40 15.38
C ALA A 345 31.32 5.67 13.90
N ARG A 346 30.17 6.29 13.61
CA ARG A 346 29.82 6.76 12.28
C ARG A 346 29.29 8.19 12.37
N PHE A 347 29.69 9.01 11.42
CA PHE A 347 29.16 10.35 11.21
C PHE A 347 28.50 10.38 9.84
N ASP A 348 27.23 10.78 9.82
CA ASP A 348 26.44 10.95 8.60
C ASP A 348 26.03 12.42 8.49
N ASP A 349 26.11 13.02 7.29
CA ASP A 349 25.70 14.38 6.97
C ASP A 349 24.70 14.35 5.81
N TYR A 350 23.47 14.79 6.09
CA TYR A 350 22.37 14.83 5.14
C TYR A 350 22.13 16.27 4.68
N SER A 351 21.95 16.48 3.37
CA SER A 351 21.72 17.82 2.81
C SER A 351 20.39 18.47 3.22
N ASP A 352 19.42 17.69 3.67
CA ASP A 352 18.06 18.10 4.06
C ASP A 352 17.82 18.09 5.58
N TYR A 353 18.47 17.16 6.30
CA TYR A 353 18.27 16.97 7.75
C TYR A 353 19.44 17.45 8.63
N GLY A 354 20.65 17.56 8.08
CA GLY A 354 21.87 17.87 8.81
C GLY A 354 22.62 16.62 9.29
N SER A 355 23.49 16.78 10.29
CA SER A 355 24.46 15.74 10.65
C SER A 355 24.11 14.98 11.93
N ASN A 356 24.51 13.71 12.00
CA ASN A 356 24.36 12.87 13.18
C ASN A 356 25.61 12.02 13.46
N PHE A 357 25.93 11.86 14.76
CA PHE A 357 27.01 11.01 15.24
C PHE A 357 26.44 9.79 15.99
N SER A 358 26.83 8.60 15.53
CA SER A 358 26.34 7.30 15.99
C SER A 358 27.49 6.46 16.57
N PRO A 359 27.78 6.58 17.89
CA PRO A 359 28.77 5.73 18.55
C PRO A 359 28.20 4.36 18.92
N ALA A 360 29.08 3.36 18.97
CA ALA A 360 28.80 2.05 19.51
C ALA A 360 30.01 1.45 20.24
N ALA A 361 29.73 0.63 21.25
CA ALA A 361 30.72 -0.13 21.98
C ALA A 361 30.14 -1.50 22.35
N GLY A 362 30.98 -2.53 22.34
CA GLY A 362 30.56 -3.87 22.68
C GLY A 362 31.68 -4.71 23.26
N PHE A 363 31.30 -5.80 23.90
CA PHE A 363 32.23 -6.83 24.31
C PHE A 363 31.60 -8.23 24.21
N LYS A 364 32.46 -9.22 24.03
CA LYS A 364 32.16 -10.64 24.15
C LYS A 364 33.16 -11.25 25.12
N TRP A 365 32.65 -11.85 26.19
CA TRP A 365 33.45 -12.54 27.19
C TRP A 365 33.02 -14.00 27.31
N GLN A 366 33.90 -14.94 26.98
CA GLN A 366 33.69 -16.37 27.03
C GLN A 366 34.65 -16.99 28.05
N PRO A 367 34.36 -16.92 29.36
CA PRO A 367 35.24 -17.44 30.41
C PRO A 367 35.41 -18.96 30.33
N PHE A 368 34.38 -19.68 29.89
CA PHE A 368 34.38 -21.13 29.67
C PHE A 368 33.82 -21.44 28.29
N LYS A 369 34.18 -22.60 27.70
CA LYS A 369 33.73 -22.96 26.34
C LYS A 369 32.19 -22.98 26.20
N GLN A 370 31.49 -23.31 27.28
CA GLN A 370 30.04 -23.47 27.35
C GLN A 370 29.29 -22.15 27.61
N ILE A 371 29.94 -21.10 28.12
CA ILE A 371 29.28 -19.87 28.57
C ILE A 371 29.95 -18.65 27.94
N ALA A 372 29.14 -17.81 27.28
CA ALA A 372 29.56 -16.53 26.73
C ALA A 372 28.60 -15.41 27.13
N PHE A 373 29.16 -14.32 27.66
CA PHE A 373 28.49 -13.06 27.93
C PHE A 373 28.73 -12.10 26.78
N ARG A 374 27.71 -11.35 26.40
CA ARG A 374 27.80 -10.29 25.39
C ARG A 374 27.08 -9.06 25.92
N GLY A 375 27.71 -7.90 25.75
CA GLY A 375 27.12 -6.61 26.05
C GLY A 375 27.38 -5.66 24.90
N THR A 376 26.38 -4.88 24.52
CA THR A 376 26.47 -3.90 23.43
C THR A 376 25.70 -2.66 23.80
N PHE A 377 26.28 -1.51 23.52
CA PHE A 377 25.64 -0.20 23.58
C PHE A 377 25.83 0.47 22.22
N SER A 378 24.76 1.02 21.66
CA SER A 378 24.82 1.78 20.42
C SER A 378 23.74 2.86 20.40
N LYS A 379 24.06 3.98 19.75
CA LYS A 379 23.05 4.98 19.37
C LYS A 379 22.69 4.75 17.91
N GLY A 380 21.43 4.41 17.66
CA GLY A 380 20.89 4.28 16.29
C GLY A 380 20.45 5.63 15.73
N PHE A 381 20.39 5.73 14.40
CA PHE A 381 19.88 6.88 13.69
C PHE A 381 19.11 6.45 12.44
N ARG A 382 18.02 7.15 12.15
CA ARG A 382 17.22 7.05 10.93
C ARG A 382 16.79 8.47 10.57
N ALA A 383 17.20 8.95 9.40
CA ALA A 383 16.64 10.18 8.84
C ALA A 383 15.16 9.95 8.47
N PRO A 384 14.28 10.96 8.59
CA PRO A 384 12.91 10.89 8.11
C PRO A 384 12.84 10.44 6.63
N SER A 385 11.79 9.72 6.25
CA SER A 385 11.54 9.43 4.84
C SER A 385 11.01 10.67 4.10
N PHE A 386 11.03 10.67 2.77
CA PHE A 386 10.45 11.75 1.97
C PHE A 386 8.93 11.93 2.13
N ALA A 387 8.24 10.93 2.70
CA ALA A 387 6.82 11.03 3.06
C ALA A 387 6.60 11.64 4.47
N GLU A 388 7.66 11.70 5.30
CA GLU A 388 7.65 12.24 6.66
C GLU A 388 8.23 13.68 6.73
N SER A 389 8.74 14.20 5.61
CA SER A 389 9.37 15.52 5.44
C SER A 389 8.45 16.47 4.68
#